data_AF-A0A929W861-F1
#
_entry.id   AF-A0A929W861-F1
#
_cell.length_a   1.000
_cell.length_b   1.000
_cell.length_c   1.000
_cell.angle_alpha   90.00
_cell.angle_beta   90.00
_cell.angle_gamma   90.00
#
_symmetry.space_group_name_H-M   'P 1'
#
loop_
_entity.id
_entity.type
_entity.pdbx_description
1 polymer ?
#
loop_
_entity_poly.entity_id
_entity_poly.type
_entity_poly.pdbx_seq_one_letter_code
_entity_poly.pdbx_strand_id
1 'polypeptide(L)'
;TLVFVFVLTLSGMFLRPPLLILVAGGTHRPVPHTVEDVPNAWWDELRMVRRDTARGEWLFYTAHGFYATPSLALPPHRLRHEPPTGFMGPNVLRQENRDEWTVGSFAGLYRWNRATGECYDLMRCCRYVAPRRAGMPDFTYSVSGYSTDLGVRAVVFDYNRGAEFPVAIAYKAPTRDGSTGASAAAPMPAQSSAVSPASDRMSLWRLALEVHTGRIYTFLPTLLVQLFIFLSGLFLLSVVISGFVVYRRVFKRHKLANPK
;
A
#
# COMPACT_ATOMS: atom_id res chain seq x y z
N THR A 1 -15.13 -6.27 -29.62
CA THR A 1 -15.09 -7.10 -28.40
C THR A 1 -13.74 -7.78 -28.17
N LEU A 2 -13.22 -8.59 -29.09
CA LEU A 2 -11.98 -9.36 -28.85
C LEU A 2 -10.75 -8.49 -28.53
N VAL A 3 -10.55 -7.40 -29.28
CA VAL A 3 -9.49 -6.42 -29.03
C VAL A 3 -9.61 -5.78 -27.64
N PHE A 4 -10.84 -5.41 -27.25
CA PHE A 4 -11.10 -4.82 -25.94
C PHE A 4 -10.77 -5.80 -24.80
N VAL A 5 -11.21 -7.06 -24.89
CA VAL A 5 -10.88 -8.09 -23.90
C VAL A 5 -9.38 -8.34 -23.84
N PHE A 6 -8.70 -8.35 -24.99
CA PHE A 6 -7.25 -8.49 -25.04
C PHE A 6 -6.53 -7.36 -24.30
N VAL A 7 -6.88 -6.10 -24.60
CA VAL A 7 -6.29 -4.92 -23.94
C VAL A 7 -6.60 -4.92 -22.45
N LEU A 8 -7.84 -5.22 -22.06
CA LEU A 8 -8.26 -5.30 -20.65
C LEU A 8 -7.49 -6.38 -19.89
N THR A 9 -7.33 -7.57 -20.49
CA THR A 9 -6.59 -8.67 -19.88
C THR A 9 -5.12 -8.31 -19.71
N LEU A 10 -4.51 -7.79 -20.78
CA LEU A 10 -3.09 -7.42 -20.76
C LEU A 10 -2.83 -6.32 -19.74
N SER A 11 -3.60 -5.23 -19.77
CA SER A 11 -3.47 -4.12 -18.81
C SER A 11 -3.73 -4.59 -17.37
N GLY A 12 -4.72 -5.45 -17.14
CA GLY A 12 -4.99 -6.06 -15.84
C GLY A 12 -3.81 -6.86 -15.27
N MET A 13 -3.04 -7.54 -16.12
CA MET A 13 -1.84 -8.28 -15.69
C MET A 13 -0.71 -7.37 -15.19
N PHE A 14 -0.68 -6.08 -15.57
CA PHE A 14 0.29 -5.10 -15.06
C PHE A 14 -0.07 -4.56 -13.67
N LEU A 15 -1.26 -4.84 -13.14
CA LEU A 15 -1.66 -4.37 -11.80
C LEU A 15 -0.92 -5.06 -10.66
N ARG A 16 -0.25 -6.19 -10.92
CA ARG A 16 0.57 -6.92 -9.93
C ARG A 16 1.89 -7.41 -10.53
N PRO A 17 2.90 -7.71 -9.68
CA PRO A 17 4.07 -8.47 -10.09
C PRO A 17 3.68 -9.78 -10.80
N PRO A 18 4.46 -10.21 -11.81
CA PRO A 18 5.77 -9.69 -12.21
C PRO A 18 5.72 -8.48 -13.15
N LEU A 19 4.67 -8.29 -13.94
CA LEU A 19 4.66 -7.27 -14.99
C LEU A 19 4.71 -5.84 -14.44
N LEU A 20 4.12 -5.60 -13.27
CA LEU A 20 4.24 -4.31 -12.58
C LEU A 20 5.70 -3.89 -12.39
N ILE A 21 6.60 -4.83 -12.10
CA ILE A 21 8.03 -4.53 -11.85
C ILE A 21 8.69 -3.91 -13.09
N LEU A 22 8.25 -4.30 -14.29
CA LEU A 22 8.80 -3.80 -15.55
C LEU A 22 8.48 -2.31 -15.78
N VAL A 23 7.39 -1.81 -15.19
CA VAL A 23 6.88 -0.45 -15.40
C VAL A 23 6.98 0.43 -14.15
N ALA A 24 7.17 -0.14 -12.96
CA ALA A 24 7.13 0.59 -11.69
C ALA A 24 8.17 1.72 -11.57
N GLY A 25 9.31 1.60 -12.25
CA GLY A 25 10.34 2.64 -12.28
C GLY A 25 10.19 3.65 -13.42
N GLY A 26 9.21 3.47 -14.31
CA GLY A 26 9.00 4.33 -15.47
C GLY A 26 8.32 5.63 -15.08
N THR A 27 8.85 6.75 -15.57
CA THR A 27 8.15 8.04 -15.55
C THR A 27 7.56 8.30 -16.93
N HIS A 28 6.38 8.91 -16.98
CA HIS A 28 5.74 9.31 -18.23
C HIS A 28 5.20 10.72 -18.08
N ARG A 29 5.05 11.43 -19.19
CA ARG A 29 4.34 12.71 -19.19
C ARG A 29 2.84 12.43 -19.19
N PRO A 30 2.04 13.18 -18.41
CA PRO A 30 0.60 13.13 -18.50
C PRO A 30 0.12 13.27 -19.95
N VAL A 31 -0.91 12.52 -20.31
CA VAL A 31 -1.50 12.61 -21.64
C VAL A 31 -2.21 13.95 -21.77
N PRO A 32 -1.98 14.73 -22.85
CA PRO A 32 -2.59 16.04 -23.01
C PRO A 32 -4.12 16.01 -22.84
N HIS A 33 -4.67 17.03 -22.17
CA HIS A 33 -6.10 17.17 -21.89
C HIS A 33 -6.73 16.08 -21.00
N THR A 34 -5.91 15.33 -20.25
CA THR A 34 -6.41 14.43 -19.19
C THR A 34 -6.47 15.13 -17.84
N VAL A 35 -7.11 14.49 -16.87
CA VAL A 35 -7.17 14.98 -15.47
C VAL A 35 -5.78 15.10 -14.85
N GLU A 36 -4.79 14.38 -15.38
CA GLU A 36 -3.39 14.45 -14.91
C GLU A 36 -2.57 15.56 -15.59
N ASP A 37 -3.04 16.13 -16.70
CA ASP A 37 -2.37 17.21 -17.43
C ASP A 37 -2.72 18.56 -16.81
N VAL A 38 -2.20 18.80 -15.60
CA VAL A 38 -2.48 19.99 -14.80
C VAL A 38 -1.19 20.78 -14.57
N PRO A 39 -1.18 22.11 -14.73
CA PRO A 39 0.02 22.94 -14.48
C PRO A 39 0.38 23.09 -13.00
N ASN A 40 -0.41 22.51 -12.09
CA ASN A 40 -0.21 22.59 -10.65
C ASN A 40 0.86 21.59 -10.21
N ALA A 41 2.02 22.09 -9.78
CA ALA A 41 3.15 21.28 -9.32
C ALA A 41 2.86 20.42 -8.07
N TRP A 42 1.76 20.68 -7.36
CA TRP A 42 1.33 19.88 -6.21
C TRP A 42 0.30 18.79 -6.56
N TRP A 43 -0.25 18.84 -7.78
CA TRP A 43 -1.22 17.86 -8.24
C TRP A 43 -0.58 16.47 -8.30
N ASP A 44 -1.24 15.50 -7.67
CA ASP A 44 -0.75 14.13 -7.47
C ASP A 44 0.66 14.01 -6.85
N GLU A 45 1.21 15.09 -6.29
CA GLU A 45 2.53 15.09 -5.65
C GLU A 45 2.42 15.29 -4.14
N LEU A 46 1.57 16.22 -3.70
CA LEU A 46 1.42 16.55 -2.29
C LEU A 46 0.56 15.49 -1.57
N ARG A 47 1.10 14.90 -0.50
CA ARG A 47 0.39 13.87 0.28
C ARG A 47 0.09 14.33 1.71
N MET A 48 1.01 15.03 2.36
CA MET A 48 0.80 15.56 3.70
C MET A 48 1.50 16.89 3.96
N VAL A 49 0.89 17.69 4.83
CA VAL A 49 1.41 18.96 5.35
C VAL A 49 1.27 18.98 6.87
N ARG A 50 2.34 19.36 7.56
CA ARG A 50 2.37 19.59 9.02
C ARG A 50 3.18 20.82 9.36
N ARG A 51 2.82 21.49 10.45
CA ARG A 51 3.61 22.58 11.02
C ARG A 51 4.53 21.99 12.08
N ASP A 52 5.83 22.23 11.95
CA ASP A 52 6.81 21.98 13.00
C ASP A 52 6.80 23.18 13.95
N THR A 53 6.11 23.03 15.08
CA THR A 53 5.90 24.13 16.03
C THR A 53 7.19 24.52 16.73
N ALA A 54 8.10 23.58 16.91
CA ALA A 54 9.35 23.79 17.62
C ALA A 54 10.41 24.51 16.77
N ARG A 55 10.41 24.28 15.45
CA ARG A 55 11.33 24.96 14.51
C ARG A 55 10.70 26.15 13.78
N GLY A 56 9.37 26.29 13.86
CA GLY A 56 8.67 27.33 13.13
C GLY A 56 8.73 27.13 11.61
N GLU A 57 8.76 25.87 11.16
CA GLU A 57 8.81 25.50 9.74
C GLU A 57 7.58 24.66 9.33
N TRP A 58 7.30 24.61 8.04
CA TRP A 58 6.34 23.68 7.44
C TRP A 58 7.08 22.45 6.94
N LEU A 59 6.51 21.28 7.23
CA LEU A 59 6.98 19.97 6.81
C LEU A 59 5.98 19.39 5.81
N PHE A 60 6.50 18.96 4.67
CA PHE A 60 5.74 18.35 3.59
C PHE A 60 6.21 16.91 3.37
N TYR A 61 5.27 16.06 3.01
CA TYR A 61 5.58 14.78 2.39
C TYR A 61 4.98 14.76 0.97
N THR A 62 5.83 14.42 0.01
CA THR A 62 5.51 14.35 -1.42
C THR A 62 5.77 12.94 -1.96
N ALA A 63 5.42 12.65 -3.21
CA ALA A 63 5.80 11.39 -3.85
C ALA A 63 7.33 11.19 -3.93
N HIS A 64 8.12 12.25 -3.75
CA HIS A 64 9.58 12.24 -3.74
C HIS A 64 10.23 12.28 -2.34
N GLY A 65 9.43 12.20 -1.28
CA GLY A 65 9.90 12.20 0.12
C GLY A 65 9.61 13.50 0.85
N PHE A 66 10.37 13.75 1.91
CA PHE A 66 10.14 14.88 2.82
C PHE A 66 10.84 16.17 2.39
N TYR A 67 10.12 17.27 2.56
CA TYR A 67 10.61 18.62 2.34
C TYR A 67 10.23 19.55 3.50
N ALA A 68 11.02 20.59 3.74
CA ALA A 68 10.71 21.61 4.73
C ALA A 68 10.86 23.03 4.16
N THR A 69 10.11 23.98 4.70
CA THR A 69 10.27 25.41 4.40
C THR A 69 9.89 26.27 5.60
N PRO A 70 10.60 27.37 5.90
CA PRO A 70 10.18 28.29 6.95
C PRO A 70 8.81 28.93 6.67
N SER A 71 8.51 29.19 5.39
CA SER A 71 7.31 29.90 4.94
C SER A 71 6.78 29.32 3.64
N LEU A 72 5.45 29.29 3.48
CA LEU A 72 4.78 28.79 2.28
C LEU A 72 5.09 29.63 1.02
N ALA A 73 5.64 30.84 1.19
CA ALA A 73 6.10 31.69 0.09
C ALA A 73 7.52 31.34 -0.41
N LEU A 74 8.26 30.48 0.30
CA LEU A 74 9.63 30.11 -0.04
C LEU A 74 9.69 28.69 -0.61
N PRO A 75 10.59 28.43 -1.57
CA PRO A 75 10.75 27.10 -2.14
C PRO A 75 11.18 26.10 -1.05
N PRO A 76 10.51 24.93 -0.96
CA PRO A 76 10.83 23.94 0.05
C PRO A 76 12.13 23.21 -0.27
N HIS A 77 12.92 22.91 0.75
CA HIS A 77 14.18 22.17 0.62
C HIS A 77 14.00 20.71 1.04
N ARG A 78 14.65 19.79 0.32
CA ARG A 78 14.56 18.35 0.58
C ARG A 78 15.32 17.95 1.84
N LEU A 79 14.73 17.07 2.64
CA LEU A 79 15.38 16.47 3.80
C LEU A 79 16.16 15.21 3.36
N ARG A 80 17.35 15.01 3.94
CA ARG A 80 18.25 13.90 3.56
C ARG A 80 18.11 12.66 4.46
N HIS A 81 17.79 12.88 5.72
CA HIS A 81 17.68 11.81 6.72
C HIS A 81 16.22 11.67 7.12
N GLU A 82 15.46 10.99 6.26
CA GLU A 82 14.03 10.77 6.42
C GLU A 82 13.71 9.36 6.94
N PRO A 83 12.59 9.19 7.65
CA PRO A 83 12.11 7.89 8.06
C PRO A 83 11.60 7.09 6.85
N PRO A 84 11.58 5.75 6.95
CA PRO A 84 11.00 4.92 5.90
C PRO A 84 9.47 5.06 5.89
N THR A 85 8.92 5.41 4.73
CA THR A 85 7.48 5.71 4.54
C THR A 85 6.74 4.70 3.65
N GLY A 86 7.43 3.68 3.12
CA GLY A 86 6.86 2.78 2.13
C GLY A 86 6.40 3.49 0.84
N PHE A 87 5.77 2.76 -0.08
CA PHE A 87 5.30 3.33 -1.36
C PHE A 87 4.03 4.18 -1.23
N MET A 88 3.25 3.96 -0.18
CA MET A 88 1.98 4.66 0.06
C MET A 88 2.19 5.99 0.79
N GLY A 89 3.41 6.25 1.26
CA GLY A 89 3.70 7.37 2.14
C GLY A 89 3.28 7.13 3.59
N PRO A 90 3.52 8.12 4.47
CA PRO A 90 3.12 8.03 5.85
C PRO A 90 1.61 8.29 5.98
N ASN A 91 0.98 7.51 6.85
CA ASN A 91 -0.40 7.70 7.30
C ASN A 91 -0.45 8.47 8.63
N VAL A 92 0.66 8.43 9.37
CA VAL A 92 0.82 9.10 10.65
C VAL A 92 2.04 10.00 10.55
N LEU A 93 1.85 11.28 10.87
CA LEU A 93 2.91 12.26 10.99
C LEU A 93 2.56 13.20 12.15
N ARG A 94 3.10 12.89 13.32
CA ARG A 94 2.80 13.57 14.59
C ARG A 94 4.09 14.04 15.25
N GLN A 95 4.10 15.29 15.69
CA GLN A 95 5.19 15.83 16.51
C GLN A 95 5.01 15.38 17.96
N GLU A 96 6.02 14.77 18.55
CA GLU A 96 6.01 14.36 19.97
C GLU A 96 6.67 15.41 20.85
N ASN A 97 7.79 15.97 20.40
CA ASN A 97 8.51 17.03 21.10
C ASN A 97 9.28 17.91 20.10
N ARG A 98 10.30 18.63 20.60
CA ARG A 98 11.08 19.59 19.80
C ARG A 98 11.72 18.96 18.57
N ASP A 99 12.27 17.76 18.70
CA ASP A 99 13.03 17.12 17.62
C ASP A 99 12.43 15.78 17.18
N GLU A 100 11.55 15.17 17.97
CA GLU A 100 11.01 13.84 17.68
C GLU A 100 9.61 13.88 17.05
N TRP A 101 9.45 13.05 16.03
CA TRP A 101 8.21 12.84 15.30
C TRP A 101 7.86 11.35 15.27
N THR A 102 6.61 11.02 15.53
CA THR A 102 6.06 9.69 15.27
C THR A 102 5.57 9.63 13.82
N VAL A 103 6.16 8.71 13.07
CA VAL A 103 5.92 8.52 11.63
C VAL A 103 5.49 7.08 11.40
N GLY A 104 4.24 6.90 10.98
CA GLY A 104 3.64 5.59 10.73
C GLY A 104 3.32 5.45 9.25
N SER A 105 3.69 4.32 8.67
CA SER A 105 3.48 4.00 7.26
C SER A 105 3.37 2.50 7.03
N PHE A 106 3.16 2.09 5.79
CA PHE A 106 3.21 0.66 5.41
C PHE A 106 4.58 0.00 5.65
N ALA A 107 5.64 0.78 5.89
CA ALA A 107 6.95 0.24 6.28
C ALA A 107 7.05 -0.07 7.79
N GLY A 108 6.22 0.57 8.63
CA GLY A 108 6.30 0.44 10.09
C GLY A 108 5.91 1.71 10.84
N LEU A 109 6.12 1.67 12.16
CA LEU A 109 5.99 2.82 13.06
C LEU A 109 7.36 3.24 13.56
N TYR A 110 7.75 4.48 13.29
CA TYR A 110 9.07 4.99 13.61
C TYR A 110 8.99 6.25 14.44
N ARG A 111 9.89 6.37 15.41
CA ARG A 111 10.24 7.65 16.03
C ARG A 111 11.42 8.23 15.28
N TRP A 112 11.21 9.37 14.63
CA TRP A 112 12.19 10.08 13.82
C TRP A 112 12.66 11.33 14.56
N ASN A 113 13.96 11.42 14.80
CA ASN A 113 14.59 12.62 15.32
C ASN A 113 15.03 13.52 14.15
N ARG A 114 14.41 14.68 13.99
CA ARG A 114 14.68 15.67 12.94
C ARG A 114 16.02 16.38 13.10
N ALA A 115 16.60 16.44 14.30
CA ALA A 115 17.91 17.04 14.52
C ALA A 115 19.04 16.11 14.07
N THR A 116 18.97 14.84 14.45
CA THR A 116 20.03 13.85 14.18
C THR A 116 19.78 13.02 12.91
N GLY A 117 18.53 12.97 12.44
CA GLY A 117 18.10 12.08 11.35
C GLY A 117 17.91 10.63 11.78
N GLU A 118 18.06 10.32 13.07
CA GLU A 118 17.95 8.96 13.57
C GLU A 118 16.50 8.49 13.60
N CYS A 119 16.28 7.22 13.25
CA CYS A 119 14.97 6.59 13.27
C CYS A 119 15.02 5.37 14.18
N TYR A 120 14.04 5.26 15.08
CA TYR A 120 13.86 4.12 15.98
C TYR A 120 12.54 3.43 15.66
N ASP A 121 12.58 2.13 15.38
CA ASP A 121 11.41 1.32 15.09
C ASP A 121 10.67 1.01 16.41
N LEU A 122 9.48 1.58 16.55
CA LEU A 122 8.65 1.43 17.75
C LEU A 122 7.98 0.07 17.83
N MET A 123 7.82 -0.64 16.70
CA MET A 123 7.29 -2.00 16.68
C MET A 123 8.38 -3.02 17.01
N ARG A 124 9.55 -2.91 16.38
CA ARG A 124 10.66 -3.86 16.58
C ARG A 124 11.55 -3.53 17.78
N CYS A 125 11.33 -2.36 18.40
CA CYS A 125 12.12 -1.84 19.52
C CYS A 125 13.63 -1.81 19.22
N CYS A 126 14.01 -1.35 18.02
CA CYS A 126 15.40 -1.28 17.60
C CYS A 126 15.66 -0.04 16.74
N ARG A 127 16.94 0.36 16.63
CA ARG A 127 17.33 1.43 15.70
C ARG A 127 17.13 0.97 14.26
N TYR A 128 16.46 1.80 13.46
CA TYR A 128 16.33 1.55 12.04
C TYR A 128 17.65 1.80 11.32
N VAL A 129 18.01 0.87 10.44
CA VAL A 129 19.16 0.98 9.54
C VAL A 129 18.68 0.69 8.12
N ALA A 130 18.92 1.62 7.20
CA ALA A 130 18.51 1.46 5.82
C ALA A 130 19.19 0.21 5.20
N PRO A 131 18.42 -0.65 4.51
CA PRO A 131 18.98 -1.84 3.88
C PRO A 131 19.97 -1.47 2.78
N ARG A 132 21.11 -2.18 2.71
CA ARG A 132 22.16 -1.93 1.72
C ARG A 132 21.77 -2.30 0.28
N ARG A 133 20.77 -3.17 0.11
CA ARG A 133 20.26 -3.60 -1.19
C ARG A 133 18.75 -3.48 -1.20
N ALA A 134 18.20 -2.98 -2.30
CA ALA A 134 16.77 -2.99 -2.54
C ALA A 134 16.30 -4.47 -2.60
N GLY A 135 15.39 -4.82 -1.70
CA GLY A 135 14.81 -6.15 -1.60
C GLY A 135 13.29 -6.08 -1.59
N MET A 136 12.65 -7.22 -1.37
CA MET A 136 11.21 -7.24 -1.12
C MET A 136 10.90 -6.35 0.09
N PRO A 137 9.98 -5.38 -0.05
CA PRO A 137 9.60 -4.52 1.06
C PRO A 137 9.01 -5.36 2.19
N ASP A 138 9.35 -4.99 3.42
CA ASP A 138 8.82 -5.64 4.61
C ASP A 138 7.47 -5.02 4.97
N PHE A 139 6.41 -5.83 4.87
CA PHE A 139 5.04 -5.45 5.21
C PHE A 139 4.57 -6.06 6.55
N THR A 140 5.49 -6.59 7.36
CA THR A 140 5.18 -7.26 8.63
C THR A 140 4.43 -6.36 9.60
N TYR A 141 4.71 -5.05 9.61
CA TYR A 141 3.99 -4.05 10.40
C TYR A 141 3.52 -2.93 9.47
N SER A 142 2.39 -3.15 8.80
CA SER A 142 1.86 -2.20 7.82
C SER A 142 0.96 -1.19 8.52
N VAL A 143 1.53 -0.09 9.02
CA VAL A 143 0.80 0.86 9.85
C VAL A 143 -0.09 1.77 9.00
N SER A 144 -1.39 1.64 9.20
CA SER A 144 -2.43 2.46 8.59
C SER A 144 -2.87 3.62 9.50
N GLY A 145 -2.63 3.53 10.80
CA GLY A 145 -2.99 4.58 11.75
C GLY A 145 -2.33 4.44 13.12
N TYR A 146 -2.38 5.50 13.91
CA TYR A 146 -1.85 5.56 15.26
C TYR A 146 -2.63 6.60 16.07
N SER A 147 -3.01 6.28 17.29
CA SER A 147 -3.65 7.24 18.20
C SER A 147 -3.26 6.98 19.65
N THR A 148 -3.04 8.05 20.39
CA THR A 148 -2.86 8.04 21.85
C THR A 148 -4.15 8.32 22.60
N ASP A 149 -5.21 8.68 21.89
CA ASP A 149 -6.38 9.34 22.48
C ASP A 149 -7.51 8.34 22.81
N LEU A 150 -7.33 7.08 22.43
CA LEU A 150 -8.32 6.00 22.53
C LEU A 150 -8.26 5.21 23.84
N GLY A 151 -7.47 5.64 24.83
CA GLY A 151 -7.38 5.00 26.14
C GLY A 151 -6.09 5.29 26.88
N VAL A 152 -5.72 4.40 27.82
CA VAL A 152 -4.51 4.53 28.66
C VAL A 152 -3.23 4.22 27.87
N ARG A 153 -3.35 3.50 26.75
CA ARG A 153 -2.21 3.07 25.92
C ARG A 153 -2.42 3.53 24.48
N ALA A 154 -1.32 3.86 23.81
CA ALA A 154 -1.35 4.13 22.39
C ALA A 154 -1.85 2.90 21.61
N VAL A 155 -2.66 3.14 20.58
CA VAL A 155 -3.20 2.13 19.67
C VAL A 155 -2.56 2.34 18.31
N VAL A 156 -2.04 1.25 17.75
CA VAL A 156 -1.55 1.16 16.38
C VAL A 156 -2.59 0.44 15.56
N PHE A 157 -2.93 0.98 14.40
CA PHE A 157 -3.79 0.29 13.43
C PHE A 157 -2.89 -0.31 12.36
N ASP A 158 -2.83 -1.63 12.33
CA ASP A 158 -2.20 -2.40 11.27
C ASP A 158 -3.22 -2.67 10.16
N TYR A 159 -2.79 -2.52 8.91
CA TYR A 159 -3.63 -2.68 7.74
C TYR A 159 -4.25 -4.08 7.62
N ASN A 160 -3.51 -5.12 8.02
CA ASN A 160 -3.96 -6.51 7.91
C ASN A 160 -4.57 -7.03 9.21
N ARG A 161 -4.09 -6.56 10.36
CA ARG A 161 -4.46 -7.10 11.68
C ARG A 161 -5.44 -6.22 12.47
N GLY A 162 -5.66 -4.99 12.03
CA GLY A 162 -6.56 -4.05 12.70
C GLY A 162 -5.91 -3.37 13.89
N ALA A 163 -6.69 -3.11 14.95
CA ALA A 163 -6.23 -2.37 16.11
C ALA A 163 -5.38 -3.24 17.04
N GLU A 164 -4.17 -2.78 17.35
CA GLU A 164 -3.22 -3.45 18.22
C GLU A 164 -2.62 -2.47 19.24
N PHE A 165 -2.30 -2.98 20.43
CA PHE A 165 -1.44 -2.28 21.37
C PHE A 165 0.01 -2.67 21.10
N PRO A 166 0.93 -1.69 20.95
CA PRO A 166 2.34 -1.98 20.91
C PRO A 166 2.77 -2.54 22.28
N VAL A 167 3.45 -3.69 22.26
CA VAL A 167 4.00 -4.35 23.45
C VAL A 167 5.51 -4.35 23.31
N ALA A 168 6.20 -3.82 24.32
CA ALA A 168 7.66 -3.89 24.39
C ALA A 168 8.09 -5.34 24.66
N ILE A 169 8.32 -6.11 23.59
CA ILE A 169 8.91 -7.44 23.66
C ILE A 169 10.09 -7.46 22.69
N ALA A 170 11.20 -8.10 23.10
CA ALA A 170 12.29 -8.40 22.18
C ALA A 170 11.73 -9.10 20.94
N TYR A 171 11.93 -8.48 19.77
CA TYR A 171 11.44 -8.97 18.48
C TYR A 171 11.46 -10.50 18.37
N LYS A 172 10.28 -11.12 18.24
CA LYS A 172 10.14 -12.52 17.82
C LYS A 172 9.79 -12.55 16.34
N ALA A 173 10.44 -13.45 15.60
CA ALA A 173 10.13 -13.71 14.20
C ALA A 173 8.61 -13.94 14.02
N PRO A 174 8.03 -13.48 12.88
CA PRO A 174 6.60 -13.63 12.63
C PRO A 174 6.19 -15.10 12.72
N THR A 175 5.13 -15.37 13.48
CA THR A 175 4.54 -16.71 13.55
C THR A 175 3.74 -17.00 12.28
N ARG A 176 3.41 -18.27 12.04
CA ARG A 176 2.65 -18.73 10.86
C ARG A 176 1.30 -18.04 10.70
N ASP A 177 0.78 -17.47 11.78
CA ASP A 177 -0.52 -16.80 11.86
C ASP A 177 -0.43 -15.27 11.66
N GLY A 178 0.76 -14.75 11.31
CA GLY A 178 1.00 -13.32 11.12
C GLY A 178 1.03 -12.50 12.43
N SER A 179 0.80 -13.14 13.58
CA SER A 179 1.02 -12.52 14.88
C SER A 179 2.52 -12.37 15.13
N THR A 180 2.90 -11.16 15.50
CA THR A 180 4.26 -10.83 15.91
C THR A 180 4.27 -10.64 17.41
N GLY A 181 5.30 -11.12 18.10
CA GLY A 181 5.41 -10.95 19.55
C GLY A 181 5.48 -9.48 20.03
N ALA A 182 5.53 -8.50 19.12
CA ALA A 182 5.63 -7.08 19.43
C ALA A 182 4.28 -6.34 19.59
N SER A 183 3.16 -7.02 19.37
CA SER A 183 1.84 -6.39 19.46
C SER A 183 0.78 -7.34 20.02
N ALA A 184 -0.20 -6.77 20.72
CA ALA A 184 -1.34 -7.50 21.25
C ALA A 184 -2.62 -6.91 20.66
N ALA A 185 -3.54 -7.76 20.19
CA ALA A 185 -4.80 -7.31 19.64
C ALA A 185 -5.56 -6.43 20.65
N ALA A 186 -6.06 -5.28 20.20
CA ALA A 186 -6.92 -4.45 21.02
C ALA A 186 -8.31 -5.12 21.13
N PRO A 187 -8.95 -5.11 22.32
CA PRO A 187 -10.27 -5.66 22.47
C PRO A 187 -11.25 -4.89 21.58
N MET A 188 -12.16 -5.62 20.93
CA MET A 188 -13.23 -4.99 20.17
C MET A 188 -14.10 -4.14 21.13
N PRO A 189 -14.52 -2.93 20.72
CA PRO A 189 -15.44 -2.11 21.51
C PRO A 189 -16.74 -2.84 21.87
N ALA A 190 -17.30 -2.53 23.05
CA ALA A 190 -18.53 -3.15 23.55
C ALA A 190 -19.74 -2.98 22.60
N GLN A 191 -19.76 -1.88 21.84
CA GLN A 191 -20.81 -1.59 20.85
C GLN A 191 -20.73 -2.49 19.61
N SER A 192 -19.54 -2.99 19.28
CA SER A 192 -19.33 -3.97 18.22
C SER A 192 -19.48 -5.42 18.69
N SER A 193 -19.40 -5.69 20.01
CA SER A 193 -19.68 -7.03 20.56
C SER A 193 -21.16 -7.41 20.62
N ALA A 194 -22.08 -6.50 20.27
CA ALA A 194 -23.45 -6.88 19.89
C ALA A 194 -23.48 -7.71 18.59
N VAL A 195 -22.40 -7.63 17.79
CA VAL A 195 -22.14 -8.46 16.60
C VAL A 195 -21.10 -9.51 17.01
N SER A 196 -21.56 -10.59 17.62
CA SER A 196 -20.69 -11.74 17.93
C SER A 196 -20.14 -12.33 16.62
N PRO A 197 -18.81 -12.43 16.44
CA PRO A 197 -18.20 -12.92 15.20
C PRO A 197 -18.55 -14.38 14.87
N ALA A 198 -19.05 -15.14 15.87
CA ALA A 198 -19.45 -16.52 15.71
C ALA A 198 -20.94 -16.73 15.38
N SER A 199 -21.81 -15.73 15.62
CA SER A 199 -23.27 -15.91 15.51
C SER A 199 -23.94 -15.05 14.44
N ASP A 200 -23.22 -14.09 13.85
CA ASP A 200 -23.81 -13.22 12.84
C ASP A 200 -23.29 -13.54 11.43
N ARG A 201 -24.21 -13.71 10.49
CA ARG A 201 -23.89 -14.12 9.11
C ARG A 201 -23.34 -12.91 8.37
N MET A 202 -22.19 -13.08 7.70
CA MET A 202 -21.67 -12.03 6.83
C MET A 202 -22.65 -11.76 5.69
N SER A 203 -23.05 -10.48 5.52
CA SER A 203 -23.94 -10.08 4.41
C SER A 203 -23.35 -10.49 3.06
N LEU A 204 -24.20 -10.80 2.07
CA LEU A 204 -23.75 -11.11 0.71
C LEU A 204 -22.93 -9.98 0.07
N TRP A 205 -23.20 -8.73 0.44
CA TRP A 205 -22.40 -7.58 0.00
C TRP A 205 -20.97 -7.64 0.52
N ARG A 206 -20.78 -7.91 1.81
CA ARG A 206 -19.44 -8.09 2.40
C ARG A 206 -18.74 -9.32 1.82
N LEU A 207 -19.45 -10.43 1.63
CA LEU A 207 -18.89 -11.60 0.94
C LEU A 207 -18.42 -11.24 -0.48
N ALA A 208 -19.25 -10.52 -1.24
CA ALA A 208 -18.89 -10.07 -2.58
C ALA A 208 -17.66 -9.17 -2.56
N LEU A 209 -17.49 -8.31 -1.54
CA LEU A 209 -16.28 -7.51 -1.35
C LEU A 209 -15.04 -8.37 -1.03
N GLU A 210 -15.17 -9.38 -0.17
CA GLU A 210 -14.07 -10.31 0.12
C GLU A 210 -13.64 -11.08 -1.14
N VAL A 211 -14.62 -11.48 -1.97
CA VAL A 211 -14.38 -12.16 -3.26
C VAL A 211 -13.72 -11.19 -4.25
N HIS A 212 -14.28 -9.99 -4.40
CA HIS A 212 -13.82 -8.97 -5.34
C HIS A 212 -12.38 -8.51 -5.04
N THR A 213 -12.04 -8.36 -3.76
CA THR A 213 -10.69 -7.96 -3.34
C THR A 213 -9.72 -9.14 -3.28
N GLY A 214 -10.19 -10.37 -3.51
CA GLY A 214 -9.39 -11.60 -3.49
C GLY A 214 -8.98 -12.04 -2.09
N ARG A 215 -9.56 -11.48 -1.02
CA ARG A 215 -9.28 -11.84 0.38
C ARG A 215 -9.81 -13.23 0.75
N ILE A 216 -10.74 -13.78 -0.03
CA ILE A 216 -11.14 -15.19 0.10
C ILE A 216 -9.98 -16.17 -0.15
N TYR A 217 -8.89 -15.74 -0.80
CA TYR A 217 -7.73 -16.58 -1.12
C TYR A 217 -6.63 -16.53 -0.05
N THR A 218 -6.88 -15.93 1.11
CA THR A 218 -5.90 -15.82 2.21
C THR A 218 -5.42 -17.16 2.77
N PHE A 219 -6.16 -18.24 2.55
CA PHE A 219 -5.72 -19.61 2.89
C PHE A 219 -4.59 -20.14 1.99
N LEU A 220 -4.35 -19.51 0.83
CA LEU A 220 -3.27 -19.89 -0.07
C LEU A 220 -1.94 -19.22 0.34
N PRO A 221 -0.79 -19.85 0.01
CA PRO A 221 0.51 -19.21 0.11
C PRO A 221 0.52 -17.81 -0.52
N THR A 222 1.12 -16.82 0.15
CA THR A 222 1.20 -15.42 -0.29
C THR A 222 1.72 -15.28 -1.72
N LEU A 223 2.66 -16.15 -2.13
CA LEU A 223 3.20 -16.17 -3.49
C LEU A 223 2.13 -16.51 -4.53
N LEU A 224 1.24 -17.47 -4.25
CA LEU A 224 0.17 -17.85 -5.16
C LEU A 224 -0.88 -16.74 -5.27
N VAL A 225 -1.24 -16.10 -4.15
CA VAL A 225 -2.16 -14.95 -4.16
C VAL A 225 -1.59 -13.80 -5.00
N GLN A 226 -0.28 -13.56 -4.92
CA GLN A 226 0.36 -12.51 -5.69
C GLN A 226 0.39 -12.82 -7.19
N LEU A 227 0.65 -14.08 -7.56
CA LEU A 227 0.73 -14.52 -8.95
C LEU A 227 -0.65 -14.82 -9.58
N PHE A 228 -1.71 -14.97 -8.78
CA PHE A 228 -3.03 -15.36 -9.26
C PHE A 228 -3.57 -14.45 -10.37
N ILE A 229 -3.42 -13.12 -10.24
CA ILE A 229 -3.88 -12.16 -11.26
C ILE A 229 -3.09 -12.34 -12.56
N PHE A 230 -1.78 -12.56 -12.46
CA PHE A 230 -0.94 -12.80 -13.63
C PHE A 230 -1.28 -14.14 -14.32
N LEU A 231 -1.43 -15.22 -13.56
CA LEU A 231 -1.75 -16.55 -14.08
C LEU A 231 -3.16 -16.61 -14.70
N SER A 232 -4.15 -16.01 -14.05
CA SER A 232 -5.51 -15.91 -14.61
C SER A 232 -5.54 -15.06 -15.88
N GLY A 233 -4.75 -13.99 -15.93
CA GLY A 233 -4.55 -13.20 -17.15
C GLY A 233 -3.93 -14.01 -18.30
N LEU A 234 -2.88 -14.80 -18.04
CA LEU A 234 -2.29 -15.71 -19.03
C LEU A 234 -3.31 -16.74 -19.56
N PHE A 235 -4.10 -17.31 -18.67
CA PHE A 235 -5.16 -18.25 -19.04
C PHE A 235 -6.21 -17.58 -19.95
N LEU A 236 -6.70 -16.40 -19.57
CA LEU A 236 -7.68 -15.65 -20.36
C LEU A 236 -7.10 -15.23 -21.73
N LEU A 237 -5.83 -14.81 -21.77
CA LEU A 237 -5.12 -14.48 -23.00
C LEU A 237 -5.05 -15.70 -23.94
N SER A 238 -4.77 -16.88 -23.40
CA SER A 238 -4.76 -18.15 -24.16
C SER A 238 -6.12 -18.46 -24.78
N VAL A 239 -7.21 -18.29 -24.02
CA VAL A 239 -8.59 -18.47 -24.51
C VAL A 239 -8.91 -17.47 -25.63
N VAL A 240 -8.52 -16.20 -25.47
CA VAL A 240 -8.76 -15.16 -26.47
C VAL A 240 -7.97 -15.43 -27.75
N ILE A 241 -6.70 -15.82 -27.64
CA ILE A 241 -5.83 -16.12 -28.78
C ILE A 241 -6.32 -17.37 -29.52
N SER A 242 -6.63 -18.45 -28.79
CA SER A 242 -7.16 -19.68 -29.38
C SER A 242 -8.49 -19.44 -30.10
N GLY A 243 -9.42 -18.71 -29.48
CA GLY A 243 -10.67 -18.31 -30.11
C GLY A 243 -10.47 -17.48 -31.39
N PHE A 244 -9.52 -16.54 -31.38
CA PHE A 244 -9.17 -15.74 -32.57
C PHE A 244 -8.56 -16.59 -33.69
N VAL A 245 -7.66 -17.53 -33.37
CA VAL A 245 -7.04 -18.43 -34.35
C VAL A 245 -8.09 -19.32 -35.00
N VAL A 246 -9.00 -19.90 -34.22
CA VAL A 246 -10.11 -20.74 -34.74
C VAL A 246 -11.02 -19.91 -35.64
N TYR A 247 -11.41 -18.70 -35.22
CA TYR A 247 -12.21 -17.80 -36.06
C TYR A 247 -11.55 -17.50 -37.40
N ARG A 248 -10.24 -17.19 -37.41
CA ARG A 248 -9.51 -16.91 -38.66
C ARG A 248 -9.33 -18.14 -39.53
N ARG A 249 -9.02 -19.30 -38.96
CA ARG A 249 -8.74 -20.52 -39.72
C ARG A 249 -9.98 -21.20 -40.25
N VAL A 250 -11.04 -21.28 -39.45
CA VAL A 250 -12.25 -22.03 -39.80
C VAL A 250 -13.28 -21.13 -40.47
N PHE A 251 -13.68 -20.03 -39.80
CA PHE A 251 -14.81 -19.24 -40.28
C PHE A 251 -14.45 -18.30 -41.44
N LYS A 252 -13.28 -17.64 -41.42
CA LYS A 252 -12.86 -16.80 -42.56
C LYS A 252 -12.58 -17.63 -43.82
N ARG A 253 -11.98 -18.83 -43.70
CA ARG A 253 -11.77 -19.71 -44.85
C ARG A 253 -13.09 -20.25 -45.41
N HIS A 254 -14.04 -20.65 -44.55
CA HIS A 254 -15.38 -21.05 -45.01
C HIS A 254 -16.14 -19.92 -45.70
N LYS A 255 -16.04 -18.68 -45.21
CA LYS A 255 -16.71 -17.52 -45.82
C LYS A 255 -16.11 -17.10 -47.17
N LEU A 256 -14.80 -17.33 -47.35
CA LEU A 256 -14.10 -17.14 -48.64
C LEU A 256 -14.40 -18.28 -49.63
N ALA A 257 -14.59 -19.51 -49.14
CA ALA A 257 -14.92 -20.67 -49.97
C ALA A 257 -16.41 -20.71 -50.38
N ASN A 258 -17.28 -20.04 -49.63
CA ASN A 258 -18.71 -19.96 -49.94
C ASN A 258 -19.22 -18.52 -49.70
N PRO A 259 -18.89 -17.58 -50.60
CA PRO A 259 -19.43 -16.24 -50.56
C PRO A 259 -20.90 -16.32 -50.97
N LYS A 260 -21.80 -16.06 -50.02
CA LYS A 260 -23.16 -15.65 -50.37
C LYS A 260 -23.14 -14.23 -50.91
#